data_AF-A0A4V1GVA3-F1
#
_entry.id   AF-A0A4V1GVA3-F1
#
_cell.length_a   1.000
_cell.length_b   1.000
_cell.length_c   1.000
_cell.angle_alpha   90.00
_cell.angle_beta   90.00
_cell.angle_gamma   90.00
#
_symmetry.space_group_name_H-M   'P 1'
#
loop_
_entity.id
_entity.type
_entity.pdbx_description
1 polymer ?
#
loop_
_entity_poly.entity_id
_entity_poly.type
_entity_poly.pdbx_seq_one_letter_code
_entity_poly.pdbx_strand_id
1 'polypeptide(L)'
;MKIHYRIKNNTIEIIRCYGTDDRIVLPEEINGLPVVSAAPYAFSVHKDGEEEAEVWENEDTFSFGEERLLAGEEVQEIVFPDTLKEIGRYIFYGCKKLERLEFSDTLMQVGTGAFTGCSGLKELVIHQKKGTKSCAKEILGELWQKIDVDFLYENGEASGKRAHMVFPEHYDEAVENTPARILFTEYHGSGTNYRQCFYSKELDFAEYDSLFDMAVVMDKLEVLVDMSFGRLCYPWLLSKKAKKQYEDYIRGNIKDIGEYLVESGNLNGLELLSREKLWNREGLEHSIDVASGKKDMEISAFLMNERSRMLEEEQKVAGETEDSVRPVRRKQKFQL
;
A
#
# COMPACT_ATOMS: atom_id res chain seq x y z
N MET A 1 26.70 8.04 8.87
CA MET A 1 25.58 8.22 9.81
C MET A 1 26.12 8.05 11.22
N LYS A 2 25.68 8.89 12.15
CA LYS A 2 26.04 8.84 13.57
C LYS A 2 24.80 8.51 14.39
N ILE A 3 24.92 7.58 15.32
CA ILE A 3 23.83 7.13 16.19
C ILE A 3 24.23 7.39 17.63
N HIS A 4 23.35 8.07 18.36
CA HIS A 4 23.41 8.13 19.81
C HIS A 4 22.57 7.00 20.37
N TYR A 5 23.14 6.18 21.23
CA TYR A 5 22.49 4.99 21.77
C TYR A 5 22.83 4.80 23.25
N ARG A 6 22.16 3.85 23.91
CA ARG A 6 22.59 3.35 25.22
C ARG A 6 22.44 1.85 25.31
N ILE A 7 23.25 1.25 26.18
CA ILE A 7 23.18 -0.18 26.46
C ILE A 7 22.20 -0.43 27.62
N LYS A 8 21.20 -1.27 27.38
CA LYS A 8 20.29 -1.79 28.41
C LYS A 8 20.23 -3.30 28.32
N ASN A 9 20.53 -4.00 29.41
CA ASN A 9 20.46 -5.47 29.48
C ASN A 9 21.20 -6.18 28.33
N ASN A 10 22.42 -5.73 28.00
CA ASN A 10 23.23 -6.27 26.90
C ASN A 10 22.57 -6.15 25.52
N THR A 11 21.78 -5.11 25.31
CA THR A 11 21.14 -4.75 24.04
C THR A 11 21.17 -3.25 23.84
N ILE A 12 20.98 -2.81 22.60
CA ILE A 12 21.09 -1.41 22.21
C ILE A 12 19.71 -0.77 22.08
N GLU A 13 19.53 0.38 22.73
CA GLU A 13 18.40 1.29 22.53
C GLU A 13 18.87 2.56 21.82
N ILE A 14 18.26 2.87 20.69
CA ILE A 14 18.55 4.05 19.87
C ILE A 14 17.94 5.29 20.54
N ILE A 15 18.74 6.35 20.70
CA ILE A 15 18.31 7.61 21.32
C ILE A 15 18.14 8.72 20.28
N ARG A 16 19.09 8.88 19.37
CA ARG A 16 19.06 9.86 18.26
C ARG A 16 19.87 9.36 17.07
N CYS A 17 19.56 9.89 15.90
CA CYS A 17 20.37 9.69 14.69
C CYS A 17 20.74 11.05 14.08
N TYR A 18 21.95 11.10 13.50
CA TYR A 18 22.48 12.25 12.77
C TYR A 18 23.05 11.76 11.44
N GLY A 19 22.90 12.57 10.41
CA GLY A 19 23.38 12.24 9.08
C GLY A 19 23.10 13.34 8.08
N THR A 20 23.29 13.01 6.81
CA THR A 20 23.13 13.92 5.68
C THR A 20 21.96 13.54 4.77
N ASP A 21 21.51 12.29 4.86
CA ASP A 21 20.43 11.70 4.08
C ASP A 21 19.15 11.68 4.93
N ASP A 22 17.98 11.83 4.31
CA ASP A 22 16.67 11.77 4.95
C ASP A 22 16.11 10.33 5.03
N ARG A 23 16.80 9.38 4.39
CA ARG A 23 16.62 7.93 4.56
C ARG A 23 17.53 7.38 5.66
N ILE A 24 16.93 6.81 6.70
CA ILE A 24 17.62 6.24 7.86
C ILE A 24 17.56 4.72 7.80
N VAL A 25 18.72 4.06 7.74
CA VAL A 25 18.82 2.61 7.85
C VAL A 25 19.59 2.26 9.12
N LEU A 26 18.86 1.78 10.13
CA LEU A 26 19.45 1.41 11.41
C LEU A 26 20.16 0.05 11.30
N PRO A 27 21.35 -0.12 11.90
CA PRO A 27 22.08 -1.37 11.84
C PRO A 27 21.45 -2.45 12.73
N GLU A 28 21.67 -3.73 12.39
CA GLU A 28 21.26 -4.88 13.21
C GLU A 28 21.98 -4.91 14.57
N GLU A 29 23.24 -4.46 14.60
CA GLU A 29 24.06 -4.44 15.80
C GLU A 29 24.94 -3.20 15.87
N ILE A 30 25.25 -2.78 17.09
CA ILE A 30 26.26 -1.76 17.41
C ILE A 30 27.23 -2.38 18.40
N ASN A 31 28.52 -2.42 18.05
CA ASN A 31 29.58 -3.01 18.88
C ASN A 31 29.31 -4.46 19.31
N GLY A 32 28.74 -5.27 18.40
CA GLY A 32 28.39 -6.67 18.64
C GLY A 32 27.16 -6.89 19.54
N LEU A 33 26.43 -5.83 19.87
CA LEU A 33 25.18 -5.90 20.63
C LEU A 33 23.99 -5.58 19.71
N PRO A 34 22.89 -6.35 19.79
CA PRO A 34 21.76 -6.18 18.89
C PRO A 34 20.98 -4.89 19.18
N VAL A 35 20.52 -4.22 18.12
CA VAL A 35 19.62 -3.06 18.20
C VAL A 35 18.18 -3.55 18.40
N VAL A 36 17.65 -3.43 19.61
CA VAL A 36 16.36 -4.04 19.98
C VAL A 36 15.27 -3.02 20.27
N SER A 37 15.60 -1.77 20.55
CA SER A 37 14.59 -0.74 20.77
C SER A 37 15.01 0.65 20.31
N ALA A 38 14.04 1.54 20.15
CA ALA A 38 14.25 2.96 19.93
C ALA A 38 13.49 3.77 20.98
N ALA A 39 14.17 4.72 21.61
CA ALA A 39 13.67 5.48 22.75
C ALA A 39 12.50 6.42 22.38
N PRO A 40 11.70 6.86 23.37
CA PRO A 40 10.71 7.90 23.16
C PRO A 40 11.31 9.14 22.49
N TYR A 41 10.56 9.70 21.54
CA TYR A 41 10.93 10.90 20.77
C TYR A 41 12.26 10.80 19.99
N ALA A 42 12.80 9.60 19.72
CA ALA A 42 14.12 9.46 19.10
C ALA A 42 14.27 10.22 17.77
N PHE A 43 13.19 10.26 16.97
CA PHE A 43 13.13 10.97 15.69
C PHE A 43 12.22 12.21 15.72
N SER A 44 11.79 12.65 16.90
CA SER A 44 10.98 13.87 17.05
C SER A 44 11.85 15.09 17.37
N VAL A 45 11.47 16.25 16.83
CA VAL A 45 12.08 17.54 17.21
C VAL A 45 11.72 17.95 18.64
N HIS A 46 10.69 17.35 19.22
CA HIS A 46 10.16 17.67 20.55
C HIS A 46 10.74 16.81 21.68
N LYS A 47 11.89 16.15 21.46
CA LYS A 47 12.56 15.43 22.55
C LYS A 47 13.13 16.43 23.56
N ASP A 48 12.63 16.36 24.79
CA ASP A 48 13.13 17.17 25.91
C ASP A 48 14.39 16.54 26.53
N GLY A 49 15.38 17.41 26.83
CA GLY A 49 16.58 17.05 27.58
C GLY A 49 17.65 16.30 26.78
N GLU A 50 18.89 16.45 27.23
CA GLU A 50 20.00 15.61 26.81
C GLU A 50 20.11 14.43 27.77
N GLU A 51 20.11 13.22 27.22
CA GLU A 51 20.34 11.98 27.97
C GLU A 51 21.79 11.53 27.72
N GLU A 52 22.44 10.94 28.72
CA GLU A 52 23.73 10.29 28.52
C GLU A 52 23.60 9.21 27.44
N ALA A 53 24.43 9.33 26.40
CA ALA A 53 24.42 8.47 25.24
C ALA A 53 25.84 8.14 24.81
N GLU A 54 26.05 6.89 24.43
CA GLU A 54 27.21 6.46 23.65
C GLU A 54 27.00 6.83 22.18
N VAL A 55 28.10 6.97 21.44
CA VAL A 55 28.09 7.38 20.03
C VAL A 55 28.68 6.26 19.19
N TRP A 56 27.95 5.87 18.15
CA TRP A 56 28.42 4.98 17.10
C TRP A 56 28.42 5.74 15.77
N GLU A 57 29.48 5.59 14.99
CA GLU A 57 29.61 6.17 13.66
C GLU A 57 29.87 5.05 12.65
N ASN A 58 29.19 5.14 11.51
CA ASN A 58 29.45 4.22 10.41
C ASN A 58 30.79 4.58 9.73
N GLU A 59 31.80 3.74 9.90
CA GLU A 59 33.17 3.94 9.39
C GLU A 59 33.26 4.01 7.85
N ASP A 60 32.26 3.50 7.13
CA ASP A 60 32.30 3.35 5.67
C ASP A 60 31.68 4.50 4.87
N THR A 61 31.27 5.61 5.52
CA THR A 61 30.57 6.70 4.81
C THR A 61 31.45 7.95 4.63
N PHE A 62 32.05 8.11 3.44
CA PHE A 62 32.49 9.43 2.98
C PHE A 62 31.24 10.29 2.68
N SER A 63 30.72 10.96 3.71
CA SER A 63 29.58 11.85 3.52
C SER A 63 30.03 13.24 3.09
N PHE A 64 29.55 13.67 1.92
CA PHE A 64 29.68 15.04 1.44
C PHE A 64 28.43 15.81 1.87
N GLY A 65 28.48 16.49 3.02
CA GLY A 65 27.36 17.30 3.50
C GLY A 65 27.52 17.73 4.95
N GLU A 66 26.72 18.71 5.36
CA GLU A 66 26.61 19.11 6.77
C GLU A 66 25.76 18.08 7.52
N GLU A 67 26.35 17.47 8.55
CA GLU A 67 25.64 16.55 9.42
C GLU A 67 24.55 17.29 10.20
N ARG A 68 23.32 16.77 10.16
CA ARG A 68 22.17 17.32 10.87
C ARG A 68 21.45 16.26 11.69
N LEU A 69 20.66 16.72 12.65
CA LEU A 69 19.77 15.87 13.43
C LEU A 69 18.68 15.31 12.50
N LEU A 70 18.56 13.99 12.44
CA LEU A 70 17.52 13.31 11.66
C LEU A 70 16.25 13.21 12.52
N ALA A 71 15.49 14.30 12.56
CA ALA A 71 14.23 14.38 13.30
C ALA A 71 13.21 15.31 12.61
N GLY A 72 11.92 15.03 12.79
CA GLY A 72 10.83 15.86 12.27
C GLY A 72 10.83 15.96 10.74
N GLU A 73 11.06 17.17 10.22
CA GLU A 73 11.03 17.50 8.79
C GLU A 73 12.25 16.97 8.00
N GLU A 74 13.22 16.37 8.70
CA GLU A 74 14.45 15.81 8.11
C GLU A 74 14.38 14.30 7.89
N VAL A 75 13.26 13.67 8.21
CA VAL A 75 13.07 12.21 8.12
C VAL A 75 12.02 11.93 7.06
N GLN A 76 12.39 11.20 6.01
CA GLN A 76 11.47 10.76 4.95
C GLN A 76 11.24 9.26 4.96
N GLU A 77 12.29 8.47 5.21
CA GLU A 77 12.20 7.02 5.23
C GLU A 77 12.99 6.45 6.40
N ILE A 78 12.42 5.43 7.04
CA ILE A 78 13.11 4.68 8.08
C ILE A 78 13.02 3.18 7.80
N VAL A 79 14.17 2.53 7.86
CA VAL A 79 14.31 1.08 7.84
C VAL A 79 14.83 0.62 9.19
N PHE A 80 13.98 -0.09 9.93
CA PHE A 80 14.31 -0.70 11.20
C PHE A 80 14.97 -2.08 10.99
N PRO A 81 15.93 -2.47 11.86
CA PRO A 81 16.59 -3.75 11.75
C PRO A 81 15.67 -4.88 12.21
N ASP A 82 15.97 -6.10 11.76
CA ASP A 82 15.24 -7.31 12.16
C ASP A 82 15.41 -7.66 13.64
N THR A 83 16.42 -7.11 14.29
CA THR A 83 16.58 -7.24 15.74
C THR A 83 15.62 -6.36 16.54
N LEU A 84 14.99 -5.35 15.92
CA LEU A 84 14.14 -4.38 16.63
C LEU A 84 12.86 -5.05 17.13
N LYS A 85 12.51 -4.79 18.40
CA LYS A 85 11.35 -5.36 19.09
C LYS A 85 10.37 -4.31 19.59
N GLU A 86 10.86 -3.09 19.85
CA GLU A 86 10.10 -2.05 20.52
C GLU A 86 10.44 -0.64 20.03
N ILE A 87 9.42 0.19 19.81
CA ILE A 87 9.57 1.64 19.61
C ILE A 87 8.86 2.41 20.71
N GLY A 88 9.50 3.45 21.23
CA GLY A 88 9.01 4.26 22.32
C GLY A 88 7.82 5.15 21.94
N ARG A 89 7.11 5.65 22.96
CA ARG A 89 6.03 6.62 22.78
C ARG A 89 6.50 7.86 22.00
N TYR A 90 5.64 8.40 21.14
CA TYR A 90 5.92 9.64 20.40
C TYR A 90 7.24 9.65 19.62
N ILE A 91 7.78 8.48 19.24
CA ILE A 91 9.06 8.35 18.53
C ILE A 91 9.12 9.22 17.27
N PHE A 92 8.01 9.33 16.53
CA PHE A 92 7.87 10.14 15.33
C PHE A 92 6.97 11.37 15.51
N TYR A 93 6.78 11.84 16.74
CA TYR A 93 5.87 12.96 16.99
C TYR A 93 6.22 14.18 16.14
N GLY A 94 5.29 14.58 15.27
CA GLY A 94 5.43 15.71 14.35
C GLY A 94 6.32 15.48 13.12
N CYS A 95 6.66 14.24 12.77
CA CYS A 95 7.44 13.94 11.55
C CYS A 95 6.55 13.97 10.30
N LYS A 96 6.22 15.18 9.82
CA LYS A 96 5.27 15.36 8.71
C LYS A 96 5.77 14.88 7.36
N LYS A 97 7.10 14.83 7.17
CA LYS A 97 7.72 14.33 5.94
C LYS A 97 8.05 12.84 5.97
N LEU A 98 7.82 12.14 7.07
CA LEU A 98 8.00 10.69 7.10
C LEU A 98 6.98 10.08 6.14
N GLU A 99 7.44 9.53 5.02
CA GLU A 99 6.61 8.95 3.98
C GLU A 99 6.56 7.42 4.04
N ARG A 100 7.68 6.80 4.44
CA ARG A 100 7.84 5.34 4.37
C ARG A 100 8.48 4.78 5.63
N LEU A 101 7.90 3.69 6.14
CA LEU A 101 8.46 2.92 7.26
C LEU A 101 8.59 1.44 6.88
N GLU A 102 9.79 0.89 7.01
CA GLU A 102 10.10 -0.51 6.77
C GLU A 102 10.57 -1.18 8.07
N PHE A 103 10.01 -2.35 8.37
CA PHE A 103 10.34 -3.13 9.56
C PHE A 103 9.95 -4.60 9.38
N SER A 104 10.40 -5.49 10.26
CA SER A 104 9.96 -6.88 10.26
C SER A 104 8.99 -7.21 11.39
N ASP A 105 8.39 -8.41 11.30
CA ASP A 105 7.46 -8.97 12.28
C ASP A 105 8.09 -9.26 13.67
N THR A 106 9.34 -8.84 13.89
CA THR A 106 9.97 -8.79 15.22
C THR A 106 9.55 -7.58 16.03
N LEU A 107 9.19 -6.47 15.38
CA LEU A 107 8.67 -5.28 16.04
C LEU A 107 7.22 -5.52 16.47
N MET A 108 7.03 -5.70 17.77
CA MET A 108 5.73 -6.10 18.34
C MET A 108 5.19 -5.12 19.38
N GLN A 109 6.02 -4.18 19.83
CA GLN A 109 5.68 -3.18 20.84
C GLN A 109 5.80 -1.77 20.23
N VAL A 110 4.67 -1.09 20.10
CA VAL A 110 4.57 0.28 19.61
C VAL A 110 4.10 1.15 20.76
N GLY A 111 4.92 2.12 21.14
CA GLY A 111 4.58 3.07 22.19
C GLY A 111 3.45 4.00 21.79
N THR A 112 2.65 4.43 22.76
CA THR A 112 1.50 5.31 22.54
C THR A 112 1.87 6.60 21.81
N GLY A 113 1.08 6.96 20.80
CA GLY A 113 1.24 8.19 20.03
C GLY A 113 2.51 8.20 19.18
N ALA A 114 3.11 7.03 18.91
CA ALA A 114 4.32 6.89 18.12
C ALA A 114 4.25 7.64 16.78
N PHE A 115 3.07 7.69 16.15
CA PHE A 115 2.84 8.28 14.83
C PHE A 115 1.98 9.56 14.87
N THR A 116 1.80 10.15 16.04
CA THR A 116 1.01 11.39 16.18
C THR A 116 1.65 12.52 15.36
N GLY A 117 0.89 13.04 14.38
CA GLY A 117 1.34 14.13 13.51
C GLY A 117 2.17 13.69 12.29
N CYS A 118 2.27 12.38 12.01
CA CYS A 118 2.91 11.85 10.80
C CYS A 118 1.96 11.89 9.59
N SER A 119 1.59 13.09 9.14
CA SER A 119 0.62 13.26 8.04
C SER A 119 1.13 12.85 6.65
N GLY A 120 2.45 12.76 6.47
CA GLY A 120 3.07 12.32 5.21
C GLY A 120 3.19 10.81 5.06
N LEU A 121 2.98 10.05 6.14
CA LEU A 121 3.21 8.61 6.14
C LEU A 121 2.16 7.98 5.23
N LYS A 122 2.64 7.32 4.17
CA LYS A 122 1.82 6.74 3.11
C LYS A 122 2.10 5.24 2.93
N GLU A 123 3.29 4.77 3.29
CA GLU A 123 3.72 3.40 3.02
C GLU A 123 4.30 2.71 4.26
N LEU A 124 3.83 1.49 4.51
CA LEU A 124 4.42 0.54 5.46
C LEU A 124 4.89 -0.70 4.70
N VAL A 125 6.14 -1.11 4.93
CA VAL A 125 6.66 -2.39 4.43
C VAL A 125 7.02 -3.28 5.59
N ILE A 126 6.37 -4.44 5.65
CA ILE A 126 6.41 -5.36 6.78
C ILE A 126 6.96 -6.71 6.32
N HIS A 127 8.17 -7.02 6.76
CA HIS A 127 8.83 -8.29 6.47
C HIS A 127 8.35 -9.37 7.45
N GLN A 128 7.57 -10.32 6.95
CA GLN A 128 7.04 -11.47 7.67
C GLN A 128 8.09 -12.60 7.67
N LYS A 129 8.97 -12.60 8.68
CA LYS A 129 10.09 -13.54 8.82
C LYS A 129 9.78 -14.71 9.75
N LYS A 130 8.93 -14.51 10.76
CA LYS A 130 8.57 -15.52 11.76
C LYS A 130 7.16 -16.08 11.56
N GLY A 131 6.24 -15.31 11.00
CA GLY A 131 4.86 -15.75 10.83
C GLY A 131 3.99 -14.78 10.04
N THR A 132 2.78 -14.52 10.56
CA THR A 132 1.76 -13.63 9.98
C THR A 132 1.39 -12.47 10.91
N LYS A 133 1.94 -12.44 12.12
CA LYS A 133 1.64 -11.45 13.17
C LYS A 133 2.51 -10.23 13.00
N SER A 134 1.97 -9.04 13.21
CA SER A 134 2.77 -7.80 13.24
C SER A 134 2.11 -6.73 14.09
N CYS A 135 2.83 -5.65 14.38
CA CYS A 135 2.24 -4.46 15.00
C CYS A 135 1.45 -3.55 14.03
N ALA A 136 1.11 -4.03 12.83
CA ALA A 136 0.42 -3.22 11.81
C ALA A 136 -0.88 -2.60 12.33
N LYS A 137 -1.67 -3.34 13.13
CA LYS A 137 -2.92 -2.84 13.72
C LYS A 137 -2.68 -1.61 14.59
N GLU A 138 -1.66 -1.68 15.45
CA GLU A 138 -1.31 -0.60 16.36
C GLU A 138 -0.85 0.65 15.61
N ILE A 139 -0.04 0.50 14.56
CA ILE A 139 0.41 1.61 13.73
C ILE A 139 -0.76 2.23 12.97
N LEU A 140 -1.54 1.41 12.25
CA LEU A 140 -2.67 1.88 11.45
C LEU A 140 -3.75 2.53 12.30
N GLY A 141 -3.93 2.09 13.55
CA GLY A 141 -4.89 2.66 14.50
C GLY A 141 -4.58 4.10 14.94
N GLU A 142 -3.34 4.58 14.74
CA GLU A 142 -2.96 5.98 15.01
C GLU A 142 -3.03 6.88 13.77
N LEU A 143 -3.30 6.31 12.59
CA LEU A 143 -3.21 7.00 11.29
C LEU A 143 -4.59 7.12 10.64
N TRP A 144 -4.99 8.33 10.31
CA TRP A 144 -6.30 8.63 9.71
C TRP A 144 -6.26 8.65 8.18
N GLN A 145 -5.11 8.93 7.56
CA GLN A 145 -4.95 9.01 6.11
C GLN A 145 -4.94 7.63 5.42
N LYS A 146 -4.97 7.61 4.08
CA LYS A 146 -4.75 6.40 3.29
C LYS A 146 -3.34 5.86 3.54
N ILE A 147 -3.22 4.55 3.81
CA ILE A 147 -1.93 3.87 3.99
C ILE A 147 -1.86 2.63 3.10
N ASP A 148 -0.82 2.56 2.29
CA ASP A 148 -0.43 1.38 1.53
C ASP A 148 0.47 0.50 2.42
N VAL A 149 0.14 -0.79 2.51
CA VAL A 149 0.86 -1.75 3.36
C VAL A 149 1.26 -2.97 2.54
N ASP A 150 2.56 -3.21 2.46
CA ASP A 150 3.13 -4.40 1.86
C ASP A 150 3.55 -5.40 2.93
N PHE A 151 2.90 -6.56 2.93
CA PHE A 151 3.34 -7.73 3.71
C PHE A 151 4.21 -8.61 2.81
N LEU A 152 5.49 -8.72 3.15
CA LEU A 152 6.49 -9.50 2.42
C LEU A 152 6.81 -10.79 3.18
N TYR A 153 6.40 -11.94 2.65
CA TYR A 153 6.62 -13.23 3.29
C TYR A 153 7.95 -13.83 2.86
N GLU A 154 8.91 -13.86 3.77
CA GLU A 154 10.29 -14.26 3.44
C GLU A 154 10.56 -15.74 3.73
N ASN A 155 9.87 -16.30 4.73
CA ASN A 155 10.14 -17.64 5.24
C ASN A 155 8.89 -18.54 5.20
N GLY A 156 9.12 -19.85 5.34
CA GLY A 156 8.06 -20.85 5.36
C GLY A 156 7.39 -21.10 4.01
N GLU A 157 6.19 -21.69 4.03
CA GLU A 157 5.44 -22.05 2.80
C GLU A 157 4.99 -20.83 1.99
N ALA A 158 4.91 -19.66 2.64
CA ALA A 158 4.56 -18.38 2.03
C ALA A 158 5.78 -17.63 1.46
N SER A 159 6.99 -18.20 1.50
CA SER A 159 8.21 -17.51 1.05
C SER A 159 8.09 -16.98 -0.40
N GLY A 160 8.52 -15.75 -0.61
CA GLY A 160 8.45 -15.02 -1.88
C GLY A 160 7.06 -14.46 -2.23
N LYS A 161 6.08 -14.58 -1.32
CA LYS A 161 4.75 -14.01 -1.51
C LYS A 161 4.71 -12.57 -1.01
N ARG A 162 3.88 -11.77 -1.67
CA ARG A 162 3.58 -10.39 -1.30
C ARG A 162 2.07 -10.24 -1.21
N ALA A 163 1.61 -9.49 -0.21
CA ALA A 163 0.26 -8.96 -0.16
C ALA A 163 0.33 -7.44 -0.07
N HIS A 164 -0.25 -6.76 -1.06
CA HIS A 164 -0.37 -5.31 -1.05
C HIS A 164 -1.80 -4.94 -0.64
N MET A 165 -1.92 -4.19 0.46
CA MET A 165 -3.18 -3.83 1.08
C MET A 165 -3.28 -2.31 1.18
N VAL A 166 -4.44 -1.76 0.90
CA VAL A 166 -4.67 -0.31 0.88
C VAL A 166 -5.72 0.03 1.93
N PHE A 167 -5.30 0.62 3.03
CA PHE A 167 -6.20 1.04 4.10
C PHE A 167 -6.71 2.45 3.80
N PRO A 168 -8.01 2.64 3.52
CA PRO A 168 -8.55 3.95 3.14
C PRO A 168 -8.40 5.02 4.23
N GLU A 169 -8.56 6.28 3.86
CA GLU A 169 -8.66 7.36 4.84
C GLU A 169 -9.95 7.25 5.68
N HIS A 170 -9.95 7.84 6.87
CA HIS A 170 -11.14 8.05 7.67
C HIS A 170 -11.00 9.30 8.54
N TYR A 171 -12.11 10.01 8.79
CA TYR A 171 -12.14 11.11 9.74
C TYR A 171 -13.56 11.39 10.20
N ASP A 172 -13.70 12.04 11.35
CA ASP A 172 -14.97 12.51 11.89
C ASP A 172 -15.03 14.05 11.89
N GLU A 173 -16.20 14.58 11.54
CA GLU A 173 -16.48 16.01 11.53
C GLU A 173 -17.68 16.33 12.42
N ALA A 174 -17.56 17.36 13.26
CA ALA A 174 -18.67 17.87 14.05
C ALA A 174 -19.49 18.86 13.21
N VAL A 175 -20.67 18.43 12.78
CA VAL A 175 -21.58 19.23 11.95
C VAL A 175 -22.66 19.88 12.82
N GLU A 176 -22.82 21.20 12.67
CA GLU A 176 -23.87 21.95 13.33
C GLU A 176 -25.06 22.18 12.40
N ASN A 177 -26.22 21.65 12.75
CA ASN A 177 -27.48 22.08 12.16
C ASN A 177 -27.93 23.37 12.86
N THR A 178 -27.47 24.52 12.38
CA THR A 178 -27.75 25.83 12.99
C THR A 178 -29.25 26.13 13.17
N PRO A 179 -30.15 25.80 12.20
CA PRO A 179 -31.59 25.96 12.40
C PRO A 179 -32.16 25.11 13.54
N ALA A 180 -31.68 23.87 13.72
CA ALA A 180 -32.15 22.95 14.76
C ALA A 180 -31.40 23.08 16.09
N ARG A 181 -30.25 23.79 16.11
CA ARG A 181 -29.30 23.84 17.24
C ARG A 181 -28.84 22.45 17.70
N ILE A 182 -28.62 21.55 16.74
CA ILE A 182 -28.15 20.19 16.99
C ILE A 182 -26.72 20.08 16.45
N LEU A 183 -25.82 19.56 17.27
CA LEU A 183 -24.51 19.08 16.87
C LEU A 183 -24.60 17.56 16.68
N PHE A 184 -24.07 17.06 15.57
CA PHE A 184 -23.92 15.64 15.32
C PHE A 184 -22.58 15.37 14.63
N THR A 185 -22.09 14.14 14.75
CA THR A 185 -20.81 13.72 14.17
C THR A 185 -21.07 12.98 12.86
N GLU A 186 -20.47 13.45 11.78
CA GLU A 186 -20.41 12.73 10.51
C GLU A 186 -19.10 11.94 10.45
N TYR A 187 -19.18 10.73 9.87
CA TYR A 187 -18.04 9.84 9.69
C TYR A 187 -17.78 9.66 8.20
N HIS A 188 -16.54 9.88 7.78
CA HIS A 188 -16.13 9.83 6.38
C HIS A 188 -15.11 8.72 6.16
N GLY A 189 -15.17 8.10 4.98
CA GLY A 189 -14.27 7.04 4.53
C GLY A 189 -14.51 5.69 5.22
N SER A 190 -14.15 4.60 4.54
CA SER A 190 -14.30 3.26 5.14
C SER A 190 -13.10 2.84 6.01
N GLY A 191 -12.07 3.69 6.14
CA GLY A 191 -10.78 3.36 6.74
C GLY A 191 -10.84 2.77 8.14
N THR A 192 -11.78 3.20 8.99
CA THR A 192 -11.99 2.63 10.33
C THR A 192 -12.33 1.13 10.27
N ASN A 193 -13.17 0.72 9.31
CA ASN A 193 -13.62 -0.66 9.18
C ASN A 193 -12.47 -1.57 8.78
N TYR A 194 -11.68 -1.17 7.78
CA TYR A 194 -10.51 -1.90 7.32
C TYR A 194 -9.44 -2.07 8.41
N ARG A 195 -9.26 -1.05 9.27
CA ARG A 195 -8.35 -1.12 10.43
C ARG A 195 -8.81 -2.07 11.54
N GLN A 196 -10.07 -2.54 11.50
CA GLN A 196 -10.58 -3.56 12.42
C GLN A 196 -10.40 -4.99 11.94
N CYS A 197 -10.00 -5.23 10.69
CA CYS A 197 -9.78 -6.58 10.12
C CYS A 197 -8.55 -7.31 10.69
N PHE A 198 -8.15 -7.00 11.92
CA PHE A 198 -7.02 -7.63 12.58
C PHE A 198 -7.47 -8.41 13.82
N TYR A 199 -7.28 -9.72 13.78
CA TYR A 199 -7.51 -10.63 14.90
C TYR A 199 -6.18 -11.15 15.44
N SER A 200 -5.94 -10.99 16.75
CA SER A 200 -4.71 -11.46 17.41
C SER A 200 -3.40 -11.01 16.71
N LYS A 201 -3.39 -9.76 16.20
CA LYS A 201 -2.29 -9.12 15.44
C LYS A 201 -2.04 -9.68 14.04
N GLU A 202 -2.97 -10.47 13.49
CA GLU A 202 -2.94 -10.98 12.12
C GLU A 202 -4.03 -10.32 11.30
N LEU A 203 -3.75 -10.01 10.03
CA LEU A 203 -4.74 -9.50 9.10
C LEU A 203 -5.67 -10.63 8.64
N ASP A 204 -6.97 -10.45 8.82
CA ASP A 204 -8.00 -11.30 8.22
C ASP A 204 -8.32 -10.81 6.81
N PHE A 205 -7.70 -11.45 5.83
CA PHE A 205 -7.88 -11.13 4.41
C PHE A 205 -9.32 -11.36 3.93
N ALA A 206 -10.02 -12.36 4.48
CA ALA A 206 -11.38 -12.67 4.06
C ALA A 206 -12.37 -11.61 4.58
N GLU A 207 -12.20 -11.16 5.82
CA GLU A 207 -12.94 -10.02 6.38
C GLU A 207 -12.63 -8.74 5.61
N TYR A 208 -11.35 -8.43 5.39
CA TYR A 208 -10.90 -7.28 4.59
C TYR A 208 -11.60 -7.25 3.22
N ASP A 209 -11.50 -8.35 2.47
CA ASP A 209 -12.07 -8.43 1.12
C ASP A 209 -13.62 -8.33 1.16
N SER A 210 -14.27 -8.76 2.25
CA SER A 210 -15.73 -8.69 2.39
C SER A 210 -16.27 -7.27 2.56
N LEU A 211 -15.43 -6.32 2.98
CA LEU A 211 -15.81 -4.92 3.19
C LEU A 211 -15.87 -4.10 1.89
N PHE A 212 -15.44 -4.66 0.75
CA PHE A 212 -15.27 -3.86 -0.47
C PHE A 212 -16.56 -3.21 -0.99
N ASP A 213 -17.73 -3.86 -0.86
CA ASP A 213 -19.01 -3.24 -1.23
C ASP A 213 -19.32 -2.00 -0.37
N MET A 214 -18.88 -1.98 0.90
CA MET A 214 -18.99 -0.80 1.75
C MET A 214 -18.03 0.30 1.29
N ALA A 215 -16.78 -0.06 0.96
CA ALA A 215 -15.80 0.88 0.43
C ALA A 215 -16.32 1.60 -0.82
N VAL A 216 -16.94 0.85 -1.74
CA VAL A 216 -17.53 1.40 -2.98
C VAL A 216 -18.55 2.53 -2.70
N VAL A 217 -19.23 2.48 -1.55
CA VAL A 217 -20.19 3.52 -1.14
C VAL A 217 -19.51 4.70 -0.46
N MET A 218 -18.40 4.49 0.23
CA MET A 218 -17.82 5.45 1.18
C MET A 218 -16.55 6.14 0.67
N ASP A 219 -15.82 5.55 -0.27
CA ASP A 219 -14.50 6.00 -0.69
C ASP A 219 -14.47 6.49 -2.15
N LYS A 220 -13.44 7.27 -2.46
CA LYS A 220 -13.22 7.86 -3.78
C LYS A 220 -12.71 6.82 -4.79
N LEU A 221 -12.93 7.10 -6.08
CA LEU A 221 -12.53 6.23 -7.18
C LEU A 221 -11.05 5.83 -7.11
N GLU A 222 -10.15 6.79 -6.85
CA GLU A 222 -8.71 6.52 -6.78
C GLU A 222 -8.34 5.48 -5.71
N VAL A 223 -9.01 5.52 -4.55
CA VAL A 223 -8.79 4.56 -3.46
C VAL A 223 -9.29 3.18 -3.86
N LEU A 224 -10.46 3.11 -4.49
CA LEU A 224 -11.08 1.85 -4.93
C LEU A 224 -10.27 1.18 -6.05
N VAL A 225 -9.68 1.98 -6.95
CA VAL A 225 -8.74 1.51 -7.98
C VAL A 225 -7.50 0.92 -7.32
N ASP A 226 -6.85 1.64 -6.40
CA ASP A 226 -5.66 1.16 -5.70
C ASP A 226 -5.92 -0.14 -4.92
N MET A 227 -7.05 -0.21 -4.19
CA MET A 227 -7.47 -1.42 -3.48
C MET A 227 -7.66 -2.61 -4.43
N SER A 228 -8.40 -2.40 -5.53
CA SER A 228 -8.68 -3.46 -6.49
C SER A 228 -7.40 -3.94 -7.17
N PHE A 229 -6.53 -3.01 -7.56
CA PHE A 229 -5.28 -3.33 -8.26
C PHE A 229 -4.28 -4.01 -7.33
N GLY A 230 -4.17 -3.55 -6.08
CA GLY A 230 -3.36 -4.19 -5.05
C GLY A 230 -3.73 -5.67 -4.87
N ARG A 231 -5.03 -5.95 -4.72
CA ARG A 231 -5.52 -7.33 -4.55
C ARG A 231 -5.36 -8.18 -5.81
N LEU A 232 -5.54 -7.63 -7.01
CA LEU A 232 -5.39 -8.36 -8.27
C LEU A 232 -3.92 -8.63 -8.64
N CYS A 233 -3.02 -7.67 -8.40
CA CYS A 233 -1.58 -7.84 -8.62
C CYS A 233 -0.92 -8.76 -7.60
N TYR A 234 -1.38 -8.72 -6.35
CA TYR A 234 -0.81 -9.46 -5.23
C TYR A 234 -1.90 -10.30 -4.53
N PRO A 235 -2.43 -11.36 -5.19
CA PRO A 235 -3.63 -12.08 -4.76
C PRO A 235 -3.36 -13.09 -3.63
N TRP A 236 -2.54 -12.72 -2.66
CA TRP A 236 -2.31 -13.53 -1.46
C TRP A 236 -3.62 -13.68 -0.68
N LEU A 237 -4.01 -14.93 -0.43
CA LEU A 237 -5.26 -15.34 0.22
C LEU A 237 -6.54 -14.72 -0.39
N LEU A 238 -6.49 -14.28 -1.65
CA LEU A 238 -7.65 -13.73 -2.34
C LEU A 238 -8.60 -14.85 -2.77
N SER A 239 -9.81 -14.86 -2.21
CA SER A 239 -10.82 -15.84 -2.60
C SER A 239 -11.34 -15.59 -4.03
N LYS A 240 -11.82 -16.63 -4.72
CA LYS A 240 -12.43 -16.47 -6.06
C LYS A 240 -13.63 -15.52 -6.07
N LYS A 241 -14.41 -15.52 -4.97
CA LYS A 241 -15.55 -14.62 -4.81
C LYS A 241 -15.09 -13.16 -4.72
N ALA A 242 -14.11 -12.89 -3.86
CA ALA A 242 -13.53 -11.57 -3.69
C ALA A 242 -12.85 -11.09 -4.98
N LYS A 243 -12.05 -11.95 -5.64
CA LYS A 243 -11.46 -11.63 -6.95
C LYS A 243 -12.53 -11.15 -7.93
N LYS A 244 -13.61 -11.92 -8.07
CA LYS A 244 -14.72 -11.57 -8.95
C LYS A 244 -15.35 -10.23 -8.57
N GLN A 245 -15.50 -9.94 -7.28
CA GLN A 245 -16.06 -8.66 -6.81
C GLN A 245 -15.22 -7.46 -7.27
N TYR A 246 -13.90 -7.52 -7.11
CA TYR A 246 -12.99 -6.48 -7.61
C TYR A 246 -13.05 -6.35 -9.14
N GLU A 247 -13.02 -7.47 -9.86
CA GLU A 247 -13.11 -7.45 -11.33
C GLU A 247 -14.47 -6.91 -11.83
N ASP A 248 -15.57 -7.27 -11.17
CA ASP A 248 -16.92 -6.82 -11.54
C ASP A 248 -17.07 -5.31 -11.27
N TYR A 249 -16.52 -4.80 -10.16
CA TYR A 249 -16.44 -3.36 -9.91
C TYR A 249 -15.65 -2.63 -11.00
N ILE A 250 -14.46 -3.14 -11.36
CA ILE A 250 -13.65 -2.54 -12.42
C ILE A 250 -14.41 -2.53 -13.74
N ARG A 251 -15.02 -3.66 -14.14
CA ARG A 251 -15.78 -3.74 -15.40
C ARG A 251 -16.99 -2.80 -15.40
N GLY A 252 -17.66 -2.66 -14.26
CA GLY A 252 -18.80 -1.76 -14.09
C GLY A 252 -18.44 -0.28 -14.19
N ASN A 253 -17.20 0.09 -13.87
CA ASN A 253 -16.71 1.47 -13.83
C ASN A 253 -15.54 1.72 -14.80
N ILE A 254 -15.36 0.85 -15.81
CA ILE A 254 -14.15 0.82 -16.65
C ILE A 254 -13.91 2.12 -17.41
N LYS A 255 -14.97 2.87 -17.70
CA LYS A 255 -14.89 4.17 -18.36
C LYS A 255 -14.20 5.20 -17.48
N ASP A 256 -14.70 5.36 -16.25
CA ASP A 256 -14.18 6.32 -15.28
C ASP A 256 -12.78 5.90 -14.79
N ILE A 257 -12.56 4.59 -14.58
CA ILE A 257 -11.25 4.04 -14.23
C ILE A 257 -10.25 4.25 -15.36
N GLY A 258 -10.63 3.96 -16.61
CA GLY A 258 -9.78 4.18 -17.77
C GLY A 258 -9.38 5.64 -17.94
N GLU A 259 -10.36 6.55 -17.83
CA GLU A 259 -10.11 7.99 -17.83
C GLU A 259 -9.16 8.41 -16.71
N TYR A 260 -9.44 8.01 -15.46
CA TYR A 260 -8.57 8.28 -14.31
C TYR A 260 -7.12 7.81 -14.53
N LEU A 261 -6.92 6.60 -15.07
CA LEU A 261 -5.59 6.05 -15.32
C LEU A 261 -4.85 6.81 -16.42
N VAL A 262 -5.54 7.23 -17.47
CA VAL A 262 -4.96 8.10 -18.53
C VAL A 262 -4.65 9.49 -17.97
N GLU A 263 -5.55 10.04 -17.16
CA GLU A 263 -5.38 11.37 -16.55
C GLU A 263 -4.20 11.41 -15.60
N SER A 264 -4.01 10.36 -14.80
CA SER A 264 -2.89 10.21 -13.86
C SER A 264 -1.59 9.73 -14.51
N GLY A 265 -1.61 9.34 -15.79
CA GLY A 265 -0.43 8.79 -16.48
C GLY A 265 -0.04 7.39 -16.00
N ASN A 266 -0.97 6.64 -15.42
CA ASN A 266 -0.72 5.34 -14.80
C ASN A 266 -0.74 4.21 -15.84
N LEU A 267 0.35 4.09 -16.61
CA LEU A 267 0.52 3.05 -17.61
C LEU A 267 0.46 1.64 -17.01
N ASN A 268 1.05 1.42 -15.84
CA ASN A 268 1.02 0.12 -15.15
C ASN A 268 -0.42 -0.34 -14.86
N GLY A 269 -1.30 0.60 -14.50
CA GLY A 269 -2.71 0.33 -14.30
C GLY A 269 -3.43 -0.06 -15.59
N LEU A 270 -3.13 0.63 -16.70
CA LEU A 270 -3.69 0.29 -18.02
C LEU A 270 -3.20 -1.09 -18.49
N GLU A 271 -1.92 -1.40 -18.27
CA GLU A 271 -1.35 -2.72 -18.53
C GLU A 271 -2.01 -3.82 -17.70
N LEU A 272 -2.35 -3.53 -16.44
CA LEU A 272 -3.08 -4.46 -15.58
C LEU A 272 -4.46 -4.76 -16.15
N LEU A 273 -5.22 -3.74 -16.57
CA LEU A 273 -6.53 -3.92 -17.19
C LEU A 273 -6.46 -4.83 -18.43
N SER A 274 -5.43 -4.66 -19.25
CA SER A 274 -5.15 -5.52 -20.40
C SER A 274 -4.78 -6.95 -20.01
N ARG A 275 -3.83 -7.10 -19.06
CA ARG A 275 -3.36 -8.40 -18.60
C ARG A 275 -4.48 -9.24 -17.99
N GLU A 276 -5.33 -8.64 -17.19
CA GLU A 276 -6.48 -9.31 -16.55
C GLU A 276 -7.72 -9.37 -17.45
N LYS A 277 -7.63 -8.89 -18.71
CA LYS A 277 -8.73 -8.86 -19.68
C LYS A 277 -10.00 -8.18 -19.13
N LEU A 278 -9.82 -7.00 -18.52
CA LEU A 278 -10.89 -6.23 -17.89
C LEU A 278 -11.47 -5.15 -18.80
N TRP A 279 -10.81 -4.82 -19.90
CA TRP A 279 -11.36 -3.91 -20.90
C TRP A 279 -12.65 -4.43 -21.51
N ASN A 280 -13.61 -3.53 -21.68
CA ASN A 280 -14.67 -3.67 -22.66
C ASN A 280 -14.47 -2.61 -23.76
N ARG A 281 -15.18 -2.78 -24.88
CA ARG A 281 -15.03 -1.88 -26.05
C ARG A 281 -15.30 -0.42 -25.69
N GLU A 282 -16.32 -0.15 -24.87
CA GLU A 282 -16.69 1.21 -24.51
C GLU A 282 -15.61 1.92 -23.68
N GLY A 283 -15.10 1.26 -22.63
CA GLY A 283 -14.04 1.81 -21.78
C GLY A 283 -12.73 2.00 -22.52
N LEU A 284 -12.37 1.07 -23.41
CA LEU A 284 -11.14 1.16 -24.20
C LEU A 284 -11.20 2.34 -25.19
N GLU A 285 -12.29 2.48 -25.96
CA GLU A 285 -12.43 3.60 -26.90
C GLU A 285 -12.48 4.94 -26.16
N HIS A 286 -13.21 5.02 -25.04
CA HIS A 286 -13.23 6.25 -24.22
C HIS A 286 -11.82 6.62 -23.72
N SER A 287 -11.03 5.64 -23.25
CA SER A 287 -9.66 5.89 -22.81
C SER A 287 -8.76 6.36 -23.95
N ILE A 288 -8.94 5.83 -25.18
CA ILE A 288 -8.21 6.30 -26.38
C ILE A 288 -8.54 7.75 -26.69
N ASP A 289 -9.81 8.12 -26.60
CA ASP A 289 -10.27 9.49 -26.86
C ASP A 289 -9.66 10.47 -25.84
N VAL A 290 -9.68 10.11 -24.55
CA VAL A 290 -9.04 10.90 -23.48
C VAL A 290 -7.53 11.04 -23.72
N ALA A 291 -6.83 9.95 -24.03
CA ALA A 291 -5.38 9.94 -24.25
C ALA A 291 -4.99 10.80 -25.48
N SER A 292 -5.77 10.70 -26.55
CA SER A 292 -5.59 11.49 -27.77
C SER A 292 -5.79 12.99 -27.49
N GLY A 293 -6.79 13.34 -26.67
CA GLY A 293 -7.04 14.70 -26.23
C GLY A 293 -5.88 15.31 -25.45
N LYS A 294 -5.25 14.53 -24.55
CA LYS A 294 -4.05 14.95 -23.79
C LYS A 294 -2.77 14.99 -24.63
N LYS A 295 -2.78 14.43 -25.85
CA LYS A 295 -1.60 14.23 -26.70
C LYS A 295 -0.52 13.38 -26.01
N ASP A 296 -0.94 12.44 -25.16
CA ASP A 296 -0.04 11.47 -24.55
C ASP A 296 0.29 10.38 -25.58
N MET A 297 1.46 10.47 -26.21
CA MET A 297 1.84 9.57 -27.30
C MET A 297 2.04 8.13 -26.83
N GLU A 298 2.54 7.93 -25.62
CA GLU A 298 2.86 6.61 -25.08
C GLU A 298 1.58 5.85 -24.75
N ILE A 299 0.70 6.47 -23.96
CA ILE A 299 -0.58 5.87 -23.58
C ILE A 299 -1.47 5.70 -24.82
N SER A 300 -1.49 6.67 -25.73
CA SER A 300 -2.25 6.54 -26.99
C SER A 300 -1.78 5.35 -27.82
N ALA A 301 -0.46 5.17 -27.98
CA ALA A 301 0.09 4.04 -28.71
C ALA A 301 -0.24 2.70 -28.03
N PHE A 302 -0.12 2.63 -26.70
CA PHE A 302 -0.50 1.46 -25.91
C PHE A 302 -1.97 1.07 -26.14
N LEU A 303 -2.90 2.00 -25.95
CA LEU A 303 -4.33 1.73 -26.07
C LEU A 303 -4.74 1.40 -27.52
N MET A 304 -4.11 2.02 -28.52
CA MET A 304 -4.35 1.66 -29.93
C MET A 304 -3.92 0.23 -30.24
N ASN A 305 -2.76 -0.21 -29.72
CA ASN A 305 -2.31 -1.59 -29.87
C ASN A 305 -3.28 -2.56 -29.20
N GLU A 306 -3.78 -2.21 -28.01
CA GLU A 306 -4.73 -3.03 -27.30
C GLU A 306 -6.08 -3.15 -28.03
N ARG A 307 -6.55 -2.07 -28.65
CA ARG A 307 -7.74 -2.10 -29.52
C ARG A 307 -7.55 -3.05 -30.70
N SER A 308 -6.40 -3.01 -31.36
CA SER A 308 -6.11 -3.94 -32.47
C SER A 308 -6.16 -5.41 -32.00
N ARG A 309 -5.58 -5.71 -30.83
CA ARG A 309 -5.65 -7.07 -30.25
C ARG A 309 -7.09 -7.50 -29.96
N MET A 310 -7.89 -6.62 -29.36
CA MET A 310 -9.30 -6.90 -29.07
C MET A 310 -10.08 -7.25 -30.34
N LEU A 311 -9.90 -6.49 -31.42
CA LEU A 311 -10.55 -6.75 -32.71
C LEU A 311 -10.11 -8.08 -33.33
N GLU A 312 -8.84 -8.45 -33.22
CA GLU A 312 -8.34 -9.77 -33.68
C GLU A 312 -8.93 -10.93 -32.88
N GLU A 313 -9.08 -10.79 -31.56
CA GLU A 313 -9.72 -11.80 -30.70
C GLU A 313 -11.20 -11.96 -31.06
N GLU A 314 -11.94 -10.86 -31.25
CA GLU A 314 -13.35 -10.89 -31.67
C GLU A 314 -13.54 -11.59 -33.03
N GLN A 315 -12.67 -11.33 -34.01
CA GLN A 315 -12.72 -11.96 -35.33
C GLN A 315 -12.44 -13.46 -35.28
N LYS A 316 -11.51 -13.91 -34.41
CA LYS A 316 -11.23 -15.35 -34.22
C LYS A 316 -12.45 -16.07 -33.65
N VAL A 317 -13.10 -15.49 -32.64
CA VAL A 317 -14.31 -16.07 -32.03
C VAL A 317 -15.47 -16.14 -33.04
N ALA A 318 -15.63 -15.11 -33.89
CA ALA A 318 -16.63 -15.10 -34.96
C ALA A 318 -16.35 -16.17 -36.04
N GLY A 319 -15.09 -16.38 -36.43
CA GLY A 319 -14.71 -17.40 -37.41
C GLY A 319 -14.91 -18.84 -36.90
N GLU A 320 -14.63 -19.11 -35.61
CA GLU A 320 -14.84 -20.42 -34.98
C GLU A 320 -16.33 -20.77 -34.84
N THR A 321 -17.17 -19.76 -34.59
CA THR A 321 -18.63 -19.95 -34.53
C THR A 321 -19.23 -20.24 -35.91
N GLU A 322 -18.74 -19.62 -36.99
CA GLU A 322 -19.17 -19.93 -38.37
C GLU A 322 -18.79 -21.36 -38.84
N ASP A 323 -17.61 -21.86 -38.47
CA ASP A 323 -17.18 -23.22 -38.83
C ASP A 323 -17.92 -24.33 -38.05
N SER A 324 -18.49 -24.02 -36.88
CA SER A 324 -19.31 -24.95 -36.09
C SER A 324 -20.76 -25.12 -36.63
N VAL A 325 -21.21 -24.25 -37.54
CA VAL A 325 -22.59 -24.22 -38.05
C VAL A 325 -22.72 -24.81 -39.47
N ARG A 326 -21.64 -25.35 -40.07
CA ARG A 326 -21.72 -26.00 -41.39
C ARG A 326 -22.67 -27.21 -41.35
N PRO A 327 -23.77 -27.24 -42.12
CA PRO A 327 -24.71 -28.35 -42.10
C PRO A 327 -24.06 -29.60 -42.69
N VAL A 328 -24.10 -30.70 -41.95
CA VAL A 328 -23.73 -32.04 -42.43
C VAL A 328 -24.58 -32.35 -43.67
N ARG A 329 -23.97 -32.29 -44.86
CA ARG A 329 -24.62 -32.70 -46.11
C ARG A 329 -25.02 -34.17 -45.98
N ARG A 330 -26.31 -34.44 -45.77
CA ARG A 330 -26.92 -35.77 -45.89
C ARG A 330 -26.60 -36.32 -47.28
N LYS A 331 -25.74 -37.34 -47.35
CA LYS A 331 -25.58 -38.16 -48.56
C LYS A 331 -26.91 -38.87 -48.83
N GLN A 332 -27.57 -38.50 -49.93
CA GLN A 332 -28.66 -39.27 -50.50
C GLN A 332 -28.12 -40.66 -50.88
N LYS A 333 -28.61 -41.71 -50.21
CA LYS A 333 -28.42 -43.08 -50.65
C LYS A 333 -29.31 -43.31 -51.87
N PHE A 334 -28.69 -43.57 -53.02
CA PHE A 334 -29.36 -44.16 -54.18
C PHE A 334 -29.81 -45.58 -53.83
N GLN A 335 -31.07 -45.88 -54.13
CA GLN A 335 -31.63 -47.23 -54.16
C GLN A 335 -31.04 -48.01 -55.34
N LEU A 336 -30.73 -49.28 -55.10
CA LEU A 336 -30.79 -50.39 -56.05
C LEU A 336 -31.12 -51.66 -55.28
#